data_AF-A0A916XZ00-F1
#
_entry.id   AF-A0A916XZ00-F1
#
_cell.length_a   1.000
_cell.length_b   1.000
_cell.length_c   1.000
_cell.angle_alpha   90.00
_cell.angle_beta   90.00
_cell.angle_gamma   90.00
#
_symmetry.space_group_name_H-M   'P 1'
#
loop_
_entity.id
_entity.type
_entity.pdbx_description
1 polymer ?
#
loop_
_entity_poly.entity_id
_entity_poly.type
_entity_poly.pdbx_seq_one_letter_code
_entity_poly.pdbx_strand_id
1 'polypeptide(L)'
;MSVTLIANRNQFKMKNKLEIFKKTQDLLDEPEVQELLDYCDRLEDELVDFKFEKTNNKELILLDMIREVIKGCNAMEKEQLEHERFGYEAPNYAEAISNLKNYILEICKDNKIYL
;
A
#
# COMPACT_ATOMS: atom_id res chain seq x y z
N MET A 1 -1.53 30.17 -8.98
CA MET A 1 -2.53 29.88 -7.94
C MET A 1 -3.09 28.49 -8.21
N SER A 2 -3.05 27.49 -7.36
CA SER A 2 -2.33 27.19 -6.11
C SER A 2 -2.47 25.67 -5.94
N VAL A 3 -1.39 24.96 -5.62
CA VAL A 3 -1.23 24.20 -4.37
C VAL A 3 -2.39 23.22 -4.15
N THR A 4 -2.27 21.93 -4.47
CA THR A 4 -1.83 20.92 -3.49
C THR A 4 -1.53 19.59 -4.20
N LEU A 5 -0.32 19.41 -4.73
CA LEU A 5 0.22 18.08 -5.09
C LEU A 5 1.74 18.01 -4.84
N ILE A 6 2.22 18.87 -3.94
CA ILE A 6 3.58 18.84 -3.41
C ILE A 6 3.47 18.47 -1.93
N ALA A 7 3.05 17.25 -1.65
CA ALA A 7 3.05 16.72 -0.29
C ALA A 7 3.27 15.20 -0.35
N ASN A 8 4.48 14.79 -0.74
CA ASN A 8 5.19 13.58 -0.25
C ASN A 8 6.39 13.16 -1.13
N ARG A 9 7.19 14.10 -1.63
CA ARG A 9 8.48 13.79 -2.29
C ARG A 9 9.72 14.00 -1.40
N ASN A 10 9.54 14.26 -0.10
CA ASN A 10 10.58 14.84 0.76
C ASN A 10 11.09 13.99 1.93
N GLN A 11 10.97 12.66 1.92
CA GLN A 11 11.59 11.85 3.00
C GLN A 11 12.85 11.06 2.66
N PHE A 12 13.31 11.01 1.40
CA PHE A 12 14.65 10.47 1.07
C PHE A 12 15.25 11.13 -0.18
N LYS A 13 15.16 12.46 -0.28
CA LYS A 13 15.81 13.17 -1.39
C LYS A 13 17.28 13.41 -1.00
N MET A 14 18.16 12.47 -1.38
CA MET A 14 19.57 12.84 -1.54
C MET A 14 19.63 14.11 -2.40
N LYS A 15 20.52 15.04 -2.05
CA LYS A 15 20.80 16.19 -2.93
C LYS A 15 21.20 15.65 -4.30
N ASN A 16 20.83 16.34 -5.38
CA ASN A 16 21.19 15.90 -6.73
C ASN A 16 22.71 15.66 -6.77
N LYS A 17 23.16 14.54 -7.35
CA LYS A 17 24.57 14.13 -7.40
C LYS A 17 25.49 15.29 -7.84
N LEU A 18 25.04 16.10 -8.81
CA LEU A 18 25.74 17.29 -9.30
C LEU A 18 25.77 18.46 -8.30
N GLU A 19 24.79 18.55 -7.40
CA GLU A 19 24.78 19.53 -6.31
C GLU A 19 25.75 19.16 -5.18
N ILE A 20 26.01 17.86 -4.97
CA ILE A 20 26.96 17.38 -3.96
C ILE A 20 28.39 17.77 -4.37
N PHE A 21 28.73 17.60 -5.65
CA PHE A 21 30.06 17.90 -6.19
C PHE A 21 30.20 19.30 -6.78
N LYS A 22 29.24 20.20 -6.55
CA LYS A 22 29.20 21.54 -7.18
C LYS A 22 30.45 22.41 -6.93
N LYS A 23 31.16 22.18 -5.81
CA LYS A 23 32.38 22.91 -5.44
C LYS A 23 33.67 22.13 -5.69
N THR A 24 33.55 20.85 -6.07
CA THR A 24 34.64 19.87 -6.20
C THR A 24 34.28 18.94 -7.36
N GLN A 25 34.19 19.50 -8.57
CA GLN A 25 33.81 18.78 -9.78
C GLN A 25 34.92 17.84 -10.26
N ASP A 26 36.17 18.14 -9.91
CA ASP A 26 37.35 17.31 -10.12
C ASP A 26 37.19 15.90 -9.53
N LEU A 27 36.51 15.79 -8.39
CA LEU A 27 36.23 14.49 -7.76
C LEU A 27 35.25 13.63 -8.56
N LEU A 28 34.48 14.19 -9.51
CA LEU A 28 33.61 13.40 -10.36
C LEU A 28 34.41 12.53 -11.33
N ASP A 29 35.64 12.91 -11.66
CA ASP A 29 36.48 12.13 -12.58
C ASP A 29 37.23 11.00 -11.85
N GLU A 30 37.19 10.97 -10.52
CA GLU A 30 37.84 9.93 -9.71
C GLU A 30 37.07 8.60 -9.83
N PRO A 31 37.79 7.48 -10.07
CA PRO A 31 37.17 6.20 -10.34
C PRO A 31 36.35 5.68 -9.16
N GLU A 32 36.76 5.95 -7.92
CA GLU A 32 36.02 5.56 -6.72
C GLU A 32 34.69 6.32 -6.59
N VAL A 33 34.66 7.57 -7.04
CA VAL A 33 33.44 8.39 -7.02
C VAL A 33 32.49 7.93 -8.12
N GLN A 34 32.99 7.60 -9.31
CA GLN A 34 32.18 6.98 -10.37
C GLN A 34 31.56 5.66 -9.93
N GLU A 35 32.33 4.76 -9.31
CA GLU A 35 31.82 3.48 -8.79
C GLU A 35 30.72 3.69 -7.73
N LEU A 36 30.89 4.67 -6.84
CA LEU A 36 29.88 5.01 -5.84
C LEU A 36 28.61 5.57 -6.48
N LEU A 37 28.73 6.41 -7.51
CA LEU A 37 27.58 6.98 -8.22
C LEU A 37 26.79 5.88 -8.94
N ASP A 38 27.48 4.94 -9.59
CA ASP A 38 26.89 3.78 -10.27
C ASP A 38 26.19 2.83 -9.28
N TYR A 39 26.79 2.61 -8.11
CA TYR A 39 26.16 1.83 -7.05
C TYR A 39 24.88 2.51 -6.53
N CYS A 40 24.92 3.83 -6.32
CA CYS A 40 23.75 4.60 -5.91
C CYS A 40 22.63 4.59 -6.97
N ASP A 41 22.95 4.68 -8.27
CA ASP A 41 21.94 4.57 -9.34
C ASP A 41 21.25 3.20 -9.34
N ARG A 42 22.03 2.11 -9.26
CA ARG A 42 21.47 0.75 -9.17
C ARG A 42 20.56 0.57 -7.96
N LEU A 43 20.98 1.08 -6.80
CA LEU A 43 20.16 1.04 -5.59
C LEU A 43 18.86 1.86 -5.74
N GLU A 44 18.90 3.00 -6.43
CA GLU A 44 17.70 3.81 -6.67
C GLU A 44 16.71 3.07 -7.58
N ASP A 45 17.19 2.42 -8.65
CA ASP A 45 16.37 1.61 -9.56
C ASP A 45 15.73 0.42 -8.82
N GLU A 46 16.52 -0.37 -8.08
CA GLU A 46 16.03 -1.49 -7.27
C GLU A 46 14.96 -1.05 -6.26
N LEU A 47 15.11 0.14 -5.68
CA LEU A 47 14.18 0.69 -4.70
C LEU A 47 12.88 1.15 -5.36
N VAL A 48 12.93 1.67 -6.60
CA VAL A 48 11.74 2.00 -7.39
C VAL A 48 10.96 0.74 -7.75
N ASP A 49 11.64 -0.29 -8.25
CA ASP A 49 11.02 -1.58 -8.60
C ASP A 49 10.39 -2.25 -7.37
N PHE A 50 11.12 -2.29 -6.25
CA PHE A 50 10.61 -2.82 -4.98
C PHE A 50 9.39 -2.05 -4.46
N LYS A 51 9.36 -0.72 -4.62
CA LYS A 51 8.18 0.09 -4.27
C LYS A 51 7.00 -0.18 -5.19
N PHE A 52 7.24 -0.40 -6.48
CA PHE A 52 6.19 -0.69 -7.46
C PHE A 52 5.54 -2.05 -7.19
N GLU A 53 6.34 -3.10 -7.00
CA GLU A 53 5.87 -4.44 -6.62
C GLU A 53 5.05 -4.41 -5.32
N LYS A 54 5.55 -3.69 -4.30
CA LYS A 54 4.88 -3.57 -3.00
C LYS A 54 3.57 -2.80 -3.08
N THR A 55 3.48 -1.78 -3.93
CA THR A 55 2.26 -0.96 -4.10
C THR A 55 1.18 -1.73 -4.85
N ASN A 56 1.54 -2.41 -5.94
CA ASN A 56 0.62 -3.27 -6.68
C ASN A 56 0.07 -4.40 -5.81
N ASN A 57 0.89 -4.97 -4.91
CA ASN A 57 0.44 -6.01 -3.99
C ASN A 57 -0.66 -5.49 -3.04
N LYS A 58 -0.50 -4.30 -2.46
CA LYS A 58 -1.49 -3.72 -1.52
C LYS A 58 -2.82 -3.39 -2.17
N GLU A 59 -2.82 -2.89 -3.40
CA GLU A 59 -4.06 -2.60 -4.13
C GLU A 59 -4.85 -3.90 -4.39
N LEU A 60 -4.16 -4.96 -4.81
CA LEU A 60 -4.78 -6.27 -5.02
C LEU A 60 -5.35 -6.85 -3.71
N ILE A 61 -4.60 -6.75 -2.61
CA ILE A 61 -5.07 -7.19 -1.28
C ILE A 61 -6.34 -6.44 -0.87
N LEU A 62 -6.37 -5.11 -1.03
CA LEU A 62 -7.55 -4.30 -0.69
C LEU A 62 -8.75 -4.68 -1.56
N LEU A 63 -8.52 -4.91 -2.85
CA LEU A 63 -9.56 -5.26 -3.80
C LEU A 63 -10.15 -6.65 -3.50
N ASP A 64 -9.32 -7.64 -3.14
CA ASP A 64 -9.79 -8.95 -2.70
C ASP A 64 -10.52 -8.90 -1.37
N MET A 65 -10.03 -8.11 -0.40
CA MET A 65 -10.74 -7.88 0.86
C MET A 65 -12.14 -7.31 0.61
N ILE A 66 -12.27 -6.26 -0.22
CA ILE A 66 -13.58 -5.65 -0.56
C ILE A 66 -14.51 -6.69 -1.22
N ARG A 67 -14.00 -7.53 -2.12
CA ARG A 67 -14.79 -8.59 -2.75
C ARG A 67 -15.33 -9.59 -1.73
N GLU A 68 -14.51 -10.01 -0.76
CA GLU A 68 -14.94 -10.91 0.30
C GLU A 68 -15.98 -10.27 1.23
N VAL A 69 -15.82 -8.98 1.57
CA VAL A 69 -16.85 -8.24 2.34
C VAL A 69 -18.19 -8.24 1.60
N ILE A 70 -18.20 -7.96 0.30
CA ILE A 70 -19.43 -7.96 -0.51
C ILE A 70 -20.08 -9.35 -0.53
N LYS A 71 -19.29 -10.43 -0.66
CA LYS A 71 -19.81 -11.80 -0.59
C LYS A 71 -20.46 -12.09 0.76
N GLY A 72 -19.82 -11.66 1.85
CA GLY A 72 -20.37 -11.77 3.20
C GLY A 72 -21.71 -11.04 3.34
N CYS A 73 -21.80 -9.80 2.88
CA CYS A 73 -23.06 -9.03 2.88
C CYS A 73 -24.17 -9.75 2.10
N ASN A 74 -23.88 -10.23 0.89
CA ASN A 74 -24.86 -10.95 0.07
C ASN A 74 -25.36 -12.25 0.72
N ALA A 75 -24.47 -12.98 1.42
CA ALA A 75 -24.85 -14.18 2.15
C ALA A 75 -25.77 -13.85 3.32
N MET A 76 -25.46 -12.81 4.09
CA MET A 76 -26.29 -12.33 5.20
C MET A 76 -27.66 -11.82 4.74
N GLU A 77 -27.73 -11.09 3.62
CA GLU A 77 -29.00 -10.67 3.02
C GLU A 77 -29.85 -11.88 2.60
N LYS A 78 -29.21 -12.91 2.04
CA LYS A 78 -29.89 -14.15 1.68
C LYS A 78 -30.46 -14.88 2.91
N GLU A 79 -29.68 -15.01 3.98
CA GLU A 79 -30.14 -15.62 5.24
C GLU A 79 -31.34 -14.84 5.82
N GLN A 80 -31.31 -13.51 5.75
CA GLN A 80 -32.43 -12.66 6.18
C GLN A 80 -33.68 -12.89 5.34
N LEU A 81 -33.55 -12.96 4.02
CA LEU A 81 -34.68 -13.27 3.13
C LEU A 81 -35.27 -14.66 3.41
N GLU A 82 -34.41 -15.63 3.71
CA GLU A 82 -34.84 -16.98 4.05
C GLU A 82 -35.53 -17.03 5.42
N HIS A 83 -35.05 -16.28 6.41
CA HIS A 83 -35.74 -16.05 7.68
C HIS A 83 -37.14 -15.47 7.46
N GLU A 84 -37.25 -14.38 6.70
CA GLU A 84 -38.53 -13.70 6.44
C GLU A 84 -39.51 -14.57 5.66
N ARG A 85 -39.01 -15.37 4.71
CA ARG A 85 -39.86 -16.15 3.80
C ARG A 85 -40.25 -17.52 4.35
N PHE A 86 -39.35 -18.17 5.09
CA PHE A 86 -39.50 -19.56 5.51
C PHE A 86 -39.49 -19.73 7.03
N GLY A 87 -39.23 -18.68 7.80
CA GLY A 87 -39.17 -18.74 9.26
C GLY A 87 -37.95 -19.47 9.80
N TYR A 88 -36.85 -19.53 9.03
CA TYR A 88 -35.57 -20.06 9.52
C TYR A 88 -34.98 -19.19 10.63
N GLU A 89 -33.85 -19.57 11.21
CA GLU A 89 -33.20 -18.73 12.22
C GLU A 89 -32.78 -17.39 11.61
N ALA A 90 -32.97 -16.32 12.39
CA ALA A 90 -32.57 -14.99 11.98
C ALA A 90 -31.05 -14.87 12.01
N PRO A 91 -30.44 -14.18 11.02
CA PRO A 91 -29.01 -13.91 11.04
C PRO A 91 -28.56 -13.12 12.28
N ASN A 92 -27.44 -13.51 12.87
CA ASN A 92 -26.83 -12.77 13.98
C ASN A 92 -25.99 -11.58 13.48
N TYR A 93 -26.66 -10.47 13.19
CA TYR A 93 -26.00 -9.27 12.67
C TYR A 93 -24.92 -8.70 13.59
N ALA A 94 -25.11 -8.76 14.91
CA ALA A 94 -24.15 -8.22 15.87
C ALA A 94 -22.82 -8.97 15.80
N GLU A 95 -22.90 -10.31 15.74
CA GLU A 95 -21.74 -11.17 15.57
C GLU A 95 -21.12 -11.02 14.18
N ALA A 96 -21.92 -10.96 13.12
CA ALA A 96 -21.43 -10.75 11.76
C ALA A 96 -20.66 -9.44 11.60
N ILE A 97 -21.13 -8.33 12.19
CA ILE A 97 -20.44 -7.05 12.19
C ILE A 97 -19.12 -7.12 12.97
N SER A 98 -19.12 -7.80 14.13
CA SER A 98 -17.91 -8.01 14.92
C SER A 98 -16.86 -8.81 14.13
N ASN A 99 -17.28 -9.90 13.50
CA ASN A 99 -16.43 -10.75 12.68
C ASN A 99 -15.87 -9.99 11.47
N LEU A 100 -16.70 -9.21 10.77
CA LEU A 100 -16.28 -8.36 9.66
C LEU A 100 -15.22 -7.34 10.09
N LYS A 101 -15.43 -6.68 11.22
CA LYS A 101 -14.46 -5.72 11.76
C LYS A 101 -13.12 -6.38 12.06
N ASN A 102 -13.14 -7.57 12.69
CA ASN A 102 -11.92 -8.32 12.99
C ASN A 102 -11.20 -8.74 11.71
N TYR A 103 -11.92 -9.28 10.73
CA TYR A 103 -11.37 -9.67 9.44
C TYR A 103 -10.65 -8.51 8.74
N ILE A 104 -11.28 -7.34 8.65
CA ILE A 104 -10.66 -6.15 8.04
C ILE A 104 -9.40 -5.75 8.81
N LEU A 105 -9.45 -5.70 10.14
CA LEU A 105 -8.30 -5.31 10.97
C LEU A 105 -7.13 -6.30 10.84
N GLU A 106 -7.40 -7.60 10.77
CA GLU A 106 -6.39 -8.65 10.59
C GLU A 106 -5.73 -8.55 9.22
N ILE A 107 -6.52 -8.45 8.14
CA ILE A 107 -5.98 -8.26 6.78
C ILE A 107 -5.13 -6.98 6.70
N CYS A 108 -5.59 -5.89 7.32
CA CYS A 108 -4.82 -4.66 7.35
C CYS A 108 -3.50 -4.80 8.12
N LYS A 109 -3.52 -5.48 9.28
CA LYS A 109 -2.33 -5.75 10.09
C LYS A 109 -1.31 -6.60 9.32
N ASP A 110 -1.74 -7.72 8.75
CA ASP A 110 -0.85 -8.68 8.07
C ASP A 110 -0.19 -8.05 6.84
N ASN A 111 -0.92 -7.17 6.14
CA ASN A 111 -0.46 -6.53 4.92
C ASN A 111 0.14 -5.13 5.14
N LYS A 112 0.31 -4.71 6.41
CA LYS A 112 0.83 -3.39 6.79
C LYS A 112 0.08 -2.25 6.08
N ILE A 113 -1.24 -2.39 6.03
CA ILE A 113 -2.19 -1.38 5.60
C ILE A 113 -2.59 -0.64 6.88
N TYR A 114 -2.26 0.64 6.94
CA TYR A 114 -2.61 1.49 8.08
C TYR A 114 -3.91 2.21 7.69
N LEU A 115 -4.99 1.92 8.42
CA LEU A 115 -6.29 2.55 8.28
C LEU A 115 -6.33 3.94 8.94
#